data_AF-A0A9X8SZR1-F1
#
_entry.id   AF-A0A9X8SZR1-F1
#
_cell.length_a   1.000
_cell.length_b   1.000
_cell.length_c   1.000
_cell.angle_alpha   90.00
_cell.angle_beta   90.00
_cell.angle_gamma   90.00
#
_symmetry.space_group_name_H-M   'P 1'
#
loop_
_entity.id
_entity.type
_entity.pdbx_description
1 polymer ?
#
loop_
_entity_poly.entity_id
_entity_poly.type
_entity_poly.pdbx_seq_one_letter_code
_entity_poly.pdbx_strand_id
1 'polypeptide(L)'
;MSDYIDLAKTYGGFTNLDANYLNHQLAGLTDQQKLAFITPPPSVINAYFAEIYQKQSPQAATDYYFTLSKALGLFTDHPSFEEIKPFVRLNLSGKSYGFAYQNDKEVALVFSEKAEPKDPPSFLN
;
A
#
# COMPACT_ATOMS: atom_id res chain seq x y z
N MET A 1 10.35 -9.01 18.12
CA MET A 1 10.99 -7.68 17.99
C MET A 1 11.93 -7.60 16.80
N SER A 2 12.81 -8.58 16.54
CA SER A 2 13.69 -8.60 15.36
C SER A 2 12.93 -8.43 14.03
N ASP A 3 11.77 -9.09 13.91
CA ASP A 3 10.95 -9.07 12.68
C ASP A 3 10.55 -7.64 12.23
N TYR A 4 10.06 -6.79 13.13
CA TYR A 4 9.70 -5.41 12.77
C TYR A 4 10.89 -4.53 12.39
N ILE A 5 12.06 -4.77 12.97
CA ILE A 5 13.28 -4.03 12.62
C ILE A 5 13.73 -4.41 11.21
N ASP A 6 13.64 -5.71 10.89
CA ASP A 6 13.98 -6.20 9.56
C ASP A 6 12.99 -5.67 8.52
N LEU A 7 11.67 -5.70 8.81
CA LEU A 7 10.64 -5.08 7.98
C LEU A 7 10.87 -3.57 7.78
N ALA A 8 11.26 -2.85 8.83
CA ALA A 8 11.58 -1.42 8.76
C ALA A 8 12.78 -1.13 7.85
N LYS A 9 13.79 -2.01 7.84
CA LYS A 9 14.94 -1.88 6.95
C LYS A 9 14.62 -2.27 5.52
N THR A 10 13.83 -3.32 5.33
CA THR A 10 13.47 -3.83 4.00
C THR A 10 12.50 -2.88 3.29
N TYR A 11 11.49 -2.35 4.00
CA TYR A 11 10.43 -1.56 3.40
C TYR A 11 10.43 -0.12 3.89
N GLY A 12 10.62 0.10 5.20
CA GLY A 12 10.44 1.39 5.87
C GLY A 12 11.50 2.46 5.60
N GLY A 13 12.57 2.16 4.86
CA GLY A 13 13.66 3.10 4.58
C GLY A 13 14.65 3.31 5.72
N PHE A 14 14.58 2.48 6.77
CA PHE A 14 15.53 2.49 7.87
C PHE A 14 16.80 1.71 7.52
N THR A 15 17.88 1.99 8.25
CA THR A 15 19.18 1.35 8.06
C THR A 15 19.60 0.60 9.32
N ASN A 16 20.74 -0.09 9.27
CA ASN A 16 21.33 -0.70 10.46
C ASN A 16 21.72 0.31 11.55
N LEU A 17 21.94 1.58 11.18
CA LEU A 17 22.25 2.65 12.15
C LEU A 17 21.04 2.99 13.02
N ASP A 18 19.82 2.72 12.53
CA ASP A 18 18.57 3.07 13.21
C ASP A 18 18.08 1.97 14.17
N ALA A 19 18.76 0.83 14.27
CA ALA A 19 18.28 -0.34 15.00
C ALA A 19 17.99 -0.06 16.49
N ASN A 20 18.85 0.69 17.18
CA ASN A 20 18.62 1.07 18.58
C ASN A 20 17.46 2.06 18.72
N TYR A 21 17.35 3.03 17.81
CA TYR A 21 16.23 3.96 17.76
C TYR A 21 14.91 3.22 17.59
N LEU A 22 14.83 2.30 16.63
CA LEU A 22 13.65 1.48 16.39
C LEU A 22 13.30 0.61 17.60
N ASN A 23 14.29 -0.03 18.26
CA ASN A 23 14.05 -0.79 19.47
C ASN A 23 13.36 0.04 20.56
N HIS A 24 13.78 1.29 20.74
CA HIS A 24 13.18 2.19 21.73
C HIS A 24 11.80 2.71 21.30
N GLN A 25 11.63 3.15 20.06
CA GLN A 25 10.35 3.69 19.59
C GLN A 25 9.25 2.63 19.54
N LEU A 26 9.60 1.41 19.14
CA LEU A 26 8.65 0.30 19.01
C LEU A 26 8.36 -0.36 20.37
N ALA A 27 9.12 -0.03 21.43
CA ALA A 27 8.88 -0.55 22.76
C ALA A 27 7.53 -0.05 23.31
N GLY A 28 6.66 -0.98 23.71
CA GLY A 28 5.34 -0.65 24.25
C GLY A 28 4.25 -0.36 23.21
N LEU A 29 4.59 -0.28 21.92
CA LEU A 29 3.59 -0.18 20.86
C LEU A 29 2.90 -1.54 20.60
N THR A 30 1.63 -1.49 20.25
CA THR A 30 0.90 -2.63 19.69
C THR A 30 1.45 -3.00 18.31
N ASP A 31 1.19 -4.21 17.84
CA ASP A 31 1.67 -4.66 16.53
C ASP A 31 1.17 -3.78 15.38
N GLN A 32 -0.09 -3.34 15.42
CA GLN A 32 -0.64 -2.41 14.45
C GLN A 32 0.09 -1.05 14.47
N GLN A 33 0.41 -0.51 15.66
CA GLN A 33 1.15 0.74 15.77
C GLN A 33 2.59 0.60 15.27
N LYS A 34 3.24 -0.54 15.52
CA LYS A 34 4.58 -0.82 14.99
C LYS A 34 4.57 -0.87 13.47
N LEU A 35 3.65 -1.62 12.88
CA LEU A 35 3.49 -1.70 11.43
C LEU A 35 3.21 -0.32 10.83
N ALA A 36 2.29 0.45 11.43
CA ALA A 36 2.01 1.82 10.97
C ALA A 36 3.24 2.73 11.02
N PHE A 37 4.06 2.62 12.08
CA PHE A 37 5.27 3.42 12.23
C PHE A 37 6.34 3.09 11.19
N ILE A 38 6.52 1.80 10.86
CA ILE A 38 7.56 1.36 9.91
C ILE A 38 7.09 1.33 8.46
N THR A 39 5.79 1.52 8.22
CA THR A 39 5.22 1.55 6.87
C THR A 39 5.66 2.83 6.16
N PRO A 40 6.22 2.75 4.95
CA PRO A 40 6.59 3.94 4.20
C PRO A 40 5.39 4.85 3.93
N PRO A 41 5.61 6.16 3.79
CA PRO A 41 4.56 7.06 3.33
C PRO A 41 3.94 6.60 1.99
N PRO A 42 2.63 6.84 1.76
CA PRO A 42 1.96 6.47 0.51
C PRO A 42 2.67 6.99 -0.75
N SER A 43 3.27 8.19 -0.68
CA SER A 43 4.04 8.78 -1.79
C SER A 43 5.27 7.97 -2.16
N VAL A 44 5.96 7.38 -1.18
CA VAL A 44 7.14 6.54 -1.39
C VAL A 44 6.72 5.24 -2.07
N ILE A 45 5.68 4.57 -1.57
CA ILE A 45 5.14 3.35 -2.19
C ILE A 45 4.76 3.61 -3.65
N ASN A 46 4.10 4.74 -3.93
CA ASN A 46 3.73 5.13 -5.29
C ASN A 46 4.94 5.38 -6.19
N ALA A 47 5.97 6.06 -5.70
CA ALA A 47 7.19 6.32 -6.47
C ALA A 47 7.91 5.01 -6.83
N TYR A 48 8.11 4.11 -5.85
CA TYR A 48 8.73 2.80 -6.09
C TYR A 48 7.89 1.94 -7.05
N PHE A 49 6.57 1.89 -6.86
CA PHE A 49 5.68 1.16 -7.75
C PHE A 49 5.80 1.67 -9.19
N ALA A 50 5.70 2.99 -9.39
CA ALA A 50 5.80 3.62 -10.72
C ALA A 50 7.17 3.37 -11.36
N GLU A 51 8.24 3.45 -10.59
CA GLU A 51 9.60 3.19 -11.07
C GLU A 51 9.77 1.74 -11.53
N ILE A 52 9.32 0.76 -10.74
CA ILE A 52 9.37 -0.67 -11.11
C ILE A 52 8.49 -0.94 -12.32
N TYR A 53 7.29 -0.36 -12.36
CA TYR A 53 6.36 -0.51 -13.47
C TYR A 53 6.99 -0.01 -14.78
N GLN A 54 7.65 1.15 -14.73
CA GLN A 54 8.27 1.78 -15.90
C GLN A 54 9.56 1.07 -16.33
N LYS A 55 10.41 0.66 -15.38
CA LYS A 55 11.75 0.14 -15.68
C LYS A 55 11.79 -1.38 -15.88
N GLN A 56 10.86 -2.11 -15.29
CA GLN A 56 10.87 -3.58 -15.28
C GLN A 56 9.64 -4.13 -16.00
N SER A 57 8.49 -4.16 -15.34
CA SER A 57 7.22 -4.60 -15.93
C SER A 57 6.04 -4.30 -15.01
N PRO A 58 4.80 -4.29 -15.53
CA PRO A 58 3.60 -4.25 -14.72
C PRO A 58 3.54 -5.35 -13.66
N GLN A 59 3.91 -6.58 -14.04
CA GLN A 59 3.92 -7.72 -13.13
C GLN A 59 4.92 -7.53 -11.98
N ALA A 60 6.14 -7.05 -12.27
CA ALA A 60 7.13 -6.82 -11.22
C ALA A 60 6.66 -5.75 -10.21
N ALA A 61 5.94 -4.73 -10.66
CA ALA A 61 5.39 -3.70 -9.78
C ALA A 61 4.25 -4.24 -8.90
N THR A 62 3.36 -5.06 -9.47
CA THR A 62 2.28 -5.70 -8.70
C THR A 62 2.82 -6.73 -7.72
N ASP A 63 3.83 -7.52 -8.10
CA ASP A 63 4.48 -8.50 -7.23
C ASP A 63 5.21 -7.82 -6.06
N TYR A 64 5.90 -6.70 -6.33
CA TYR A 64 6.49 -5.84 -5.30
C TYR A 64 5.43 -5.35 -4.31
N TYR A 65 4.34 -4.75 -4.82
CA TYR A 65 3.31 -4.18 -3.98
C TYR A 65 2.51 -5.24 -3.21
N PHE A 66 2.31 -6.43 -3.79
CA PHE A 66 1.70 -7.57 -3.10
C PHE A 66 2.58 -8.02 -1.93
N THR A 67 3.87 -8.22 -2.18
CA THR A 67 4.84 -8.65 -1.16
C THR A 67 4.90 -7.65 -0.02
N LEU A 68 4.99 -6.36 -0.34
CA LEU A 68 4.97 -5.27 0.63
C LEU A 68 3.64 -5.25 1.42
N SER A 69 2.51 -5.39 0.74
CA SER A 69 1.19 -5.39 1.37
C SER A 69 1.00 -6.55 2.34
N LYS A 70 1.51 -7.74 1.99
CA LYS A 70 1.49 -8.91 2.87
C LYS A 70 2.37 -8.69 4.10
N ALA A 71 3.60 -8.20 3.88
CA ALA A 71 4.58 -8.00 4.94
C ALA A 71 4.17 -6.92 5.96
N LEU A 72 3.51 -5.85 5.50
CA LEU A 72 3.10 -4.71 6.33
C LEU A 72 1.62 -4.75 6.75
N GLY A 73 0.89 -5.81 6.42
CA GLY A 73 -0.53 -5.96 6.79
C GLY A 73 -1.46 -4.95 6.10
N LEU A 74 -1.16 -4.58 4.86
CA LEU A 74 -1.89 -3.54 4.12
C LEU A 74 -3.16 -4.03 3.41
N PHE A 75 -3.43 -5.33 3.43
CA PHE A 75 -4.65 -5.87 2.81
C PHE A 75 -5.92 -5.23 3.38
N THR A 76 -6.90 -4.98 2.51
CA THR A 76 -8.18 -4.35 2.86
C THR A 76 -9.29 -4.70 1.88
N ASP A 77 -10.47 -5.00 2.39
CA ASP A 77 -11.71 -5.22 1.63
C ASP A 77 -12.49 -3.94 1.34
N HIS A 78 -12.19 -2.87 2.07
CA HIS A 78 -12.85 -1.57 1.95
C HIS A 78 -11.84 -0.43 1.79
N PRO A 79 -10.99 -0.43 0.73
CA PRO A 79 -10.09 0.67 0.48
C PRO A 79 -10.86 1.93 0.08
N SER A 80 -10.38 3.09 0.52
CA SER A 80 -10.96 4.39 0.21
C SER A 80 -9.91 5.49 0.21
N PHE A 81 -10.25 6.64 -0.35
CA PHE A 81 -9.39 7.83 -0.33
C PHE A 81 -9.32 8.52 1.04
N GLU A 82 -9.97 7.98 2.08
CA GLU A 82 -9.63 8.32 3.47
C GLU A 82 -8.20 7.83 3.83
N GLU A 83 -7.66 6.88 3.05
CA GLU A 83 -6.26 6.43 3.08
C GLU A 83 -5.79 5.97 4.46
N ILE A 84 -6.67 5.26 5.19
CA ILE A 84 -6.35 4.62 6.48
C ILE A 84 -5.19 3.61 6.34
N LYS A 85 -5.12 2.92 5.18
CA LYS A 85 -3.97 2.13 4.76
C LYS A 85 -3.48 2.66 3.41
N PRO A 86 -2.15 2.73 3.20
CA PRO A 86 -1.60 3.19 1.94
C PRO A 86 -1.98 2.28 0.77
N PHE A 87 -2.28 2.91 -0.36
CA PHE A 87 -2.58 2.25 -1.62
C PHE A 87 -1.83 2.90 -2.78
N VAL A 88 -1.73 2.17 -3.90
CA VAL A 88 -1.14 2.72 -5.12
C VAL A 88 -2.17 3.59 -5.83
N ARG A 89 -1.80 4.84 -6.13
CA ARG A 89 -2.60 5.80 -6.88
C ARG A 89 -2.34 5.63 -8.36
N LEU A 90 -3.42 5.50 -9.12
CA LEU A 90 -3.42 5.37 -10.57
C LEU A 90 -4.09 6.60 -11.18
N ASN A 91 -3.50 7.15 -12.23
CA ASN A 91 -4.16 8.13 -13.08
C ASN A 91 -4.59 7.44 -14.37
N LEU A 92 -5.90 7.26 -14.54
CA LEU A 92 -6.48 6.63 -15.72
C LEU A 92 -7.36 7.65 -16.43
N SER A 93 -6.92 8.08 -17.61
CA SER A 93 -7.65 9.05 -18.44
C SER A 93 -7.98 10.36 -17.70
N GLY A 94 -7.04 10.85 -16.87
CA GLY A 94 -7.22 12.09 -16.10
C GLY A 94 -8.06 11.95 -14.83
N LYS A 95 -8.51 10.73 -14.50
CA LYS A 95 -9.23 10.42 -13.25
C LYS A 95 -8.31 9.68 -12.27
N SER A 96 -8.49 9.97 -10.98
CA SER A 96 -7.78 9.32 -9.88
C SER A 96 -8.47 8.02 -9.47
N TYR A 97 -7.69 6.95 -9.44
CA TYR A 97 -8.09 5.65 -8.88
C TYR A 97 -7.06 5.20 -7.85
N GLY A 98 -7.49 4.34 -6.93
CA GLY A 98 -6.63 3.59 -6.03
C GLY A 98 -6.58 2.12 -6.41
N PHE A 99 -5.47 1.46 -6.12
CA PHE A 99 -5.21 0.04 -6.30
C PHE A 99 -4.68 -0.53 -4.97
N ALA A 100 -5.39 -1.51 -4.41
CA ALA A 100 -5.05 -2.17 -3.16
C ALA A 100 -5.35 -3.67 -3.24
N TYR A 101 -4.53 -4.49 -2.57
CA TYR A 101 -4.83 -5.92 -2.45
C TYR A 101 -5.85 -6.17 -1.34
N GLN A 102 -6.81 -7.05 -1.60
CA GLN A 102 -7.83 -7.48 -0.66
C GLN A 102 -7.33 -8.58 0.29
N ASN A 103 -6.52 -9.50 -0.22
CA ASN A 103 -6.12 -10.69 0.52
C ASN A 103 -4.84 -11.33 -0.04
N ASP A 104 -4.42 -12.41 0.60
CA ASP A 104 -3.22 -13.20 0.28
C ASP A 104 -3.38 -14.12 -0.94
N LYS A 105 -4.53 -14.12 -1.61
CA LYS A 105 -4.80 -14.82 -2.87
C LYS A 105 -4.67 -13.90 -4.09
N GLU A 106 -3.98 -12.76 -3.91
CA GLU A 106 -3.73 -11.77 -4.96
C GLU A 106 -5.00 -11.16 -5.58
N VAL A 107 -6.14 -11.23 -4.88
CA VAL A 107 -7.33 -10.48 -5.27
C VAL A 107 -7.08 -9.00 -4.97
N ALA A 108 -7.25 -8.14 -5.96
CA ALA A 108 -7.07 -6.70 -5.83
C ALA A 108 -8.32 -5.91 -6.19
N LEU A 109 -8.42 -4.73 -5.61
CA LEU A 109 -9.51 -3.78 -5.77
C LEU A 109 -8.98 -2.52 -6.45
N VAL A 110 -9.69 -2.08 -7.48
CA VAL A 110 -9.50 -0.76 -8.10
C VAL A 110 -10.74 0.07 -7.79
N PHE A 111 -10.54 1.26 -7.22
CA PHE A 111 -11.62 2.11 -6.72
C PHE A 111 -11.37 3.57 -7.09
N SER A 112 -12.44 4.32 -7.37
CA SER A 112 -12.35 5.72 -7.80
C SER A 112 -12.31 6.68 -6.60
N GLU A 113 -11.63 7.82 -6.77
CA GLU A 113 -11.67 8.92 -5.78
C GLU A 113 -13.06 9.53 -5.65
N LYS A 114 -13.73 9.68 -6.80
CA LYS A 114 -15.08 10.23 -6.89
C LYS A 114 -16.05 9.10 -7.13
N ALA A 115 -17.20 9.13 -6.46
CA ALA A 115 -18.30 8.24 -6.79
C ALA A 115 -18.64 8.42 -8.27
N GLU A 116 -18.62 7.34 -9.04
CA GLU A 116 -19.15 7.39 -10.39
C GLU A 116 -20.65 7.67 -10.29
N PRO A 117 -21.20 8.53 -11.18
CA PRO A 117 -22.65 8.67 -11.25
C PRO A 117 -23.21 7.27 -11.51
N LYS A 118 -24.11 6.81 -10.63
CA LYS A 118 -24.89 5.61 -10.91
C LYS A 118 -25.57 5.86 -12.25
N ASP A 119 -25.23 5.06 -13.27
CA ASP A 119 -25.94 5.14 -14.53
C ASP A 119 -27.46 5.12 -14.23
N PRO A 120 -28.26 6.03 -14.79
CA PRO A 120 -29.70 5.90 -14.68
C PRO A 120 -30.08 4.53 -15.26
N PRO A 121 -31.08 3.83 -14.68
CA PRO A 121 -31.48 2.52 -15.16
C PRO A 121 -31.68 2.60 -16.67
N SER A 122 -31.04 1.68 -17.40
CA SER A 122 -31.19 1.59 -18.83
C SER A 122 -32.68 1.47 -19.16
N PHE A 123 -33.26 2.53 -19.69
CA PHE A 123 -34.56 2.44 -20.34
C PHE A 123 -34.33 1.63 -21.61
N LEU A 124 -34.46 0.31 -21.48
CA LEU A 124 -34.66 -0.59 -22.61
C LEU A 124 -35.89 -0.08 -23.38
N ASN A 125 -35.64 0.41 -24.59
CA ASN A 125 -36.66 0.63 -25.63
C ASN A 125 -36.99 -0.69 -26.32
#